data_AF-A0A379W1Y2-F1
#
_entry.id   AF-A0A379W1Y2-F1
#
_cell.length_a   1.000
_cell.length_b   1.000
_cell.length_c   1.000
_cell.angle_alpha   90.00
_cell.angle_beta   90.00
_cell.angle_gamma   90.00
#
_symmetry.space_group_name_H-M   'P 1'
#
loop_
_entity.id
_entity.type
_entity.pdbx_description
1 polymer ?
#
loop_
_entity_poly.entity_id
_entity_poly.type
_entity_poly.pdbx_seq_one_letter_code
_entity_poly.pdbx_strand_id
1 'polypeptide(L)'
;MNQMAESVKLNSETASAADKLSMAASSAATQGGEAMDTVIKTMDDIAHSTQRIGTITTLINDIAFQTNILALNAAVEAARAGEQGKGFAVVAGEVRHLASRSANAANDIRKLIDASATKVQSGSEQVHAAGRTMDDIVAQVQNVTLLIARISQSTQEQTDGLSSLTRAVDELNRITQKNAALVEESAQVSAMVKHRASRLEDAVTVLH
;
A
#
# COMPACT_ATOMS: atom_id res chain seq x y z
N MET A 1 20.91 25.75 23.60
CA MET A 1 19.86 24.86 24.13
C MET A 1 18.48 25.11 23.51
N ASN A 2 18.03 26.36 23.33
CA ASN A 2 16.73 26.64 22.70
C ASN A 2 16.49 25.94 21.36
N GLN A 3 17.47 25.94 20.43
CA GLN A 3 17.35 25.23 19.15
C GLN A 3 17.18 23.71 19.29
N MET A 4 17.75 23.09 20.33
CA MET A 4 17.66 21.64 20.53
C MET A 4 16.28 21.27 21.10
N ALA A 5 15.77 22.07 22.05
CA ALA A 5 14.40 21.92 22.55
C ALA A 5 13.36 22.14 21.44
N GLU A 6 13.58 23.13 20.57
CA GLU A 6 12.74 23.39 19.40
C GLU A 6 12.77 22.22 18.40
N SER A 7 13.96 21.67 18.12
CA SER A 7 14.10 20.50 17.23
C SER A 7 13.40 19.26 17.79
N VAL A 8 13.51 19.00 19.10
CA VAL A 8 12.82 17.88 19.76
C VAL A 8 11.30 18.06 19.72
N LYS A 9 10.79 19.29 19.92
CA LYS A 9 9.36 19.59 19.77
C LYS A 9 8.87 19.33 18.34
N LEU A 10 9.61 19.82 17.33
CA LEU A 10 9.31 19.59 15.92
C LEU A 10 9.32 18.10 15.56
N ASN A 11 10.26 17.32 16.10
CA ASN A 11 10.30 15.87 15.91
C ASN A 11 9.04 15.18 16.47
N SER A 12 8.56 15.61 17.64
CA SER A 12 7.34 15.06 18.25
C SER A 12 6.10 15.36 17.40
N GLU A 13 5.96 16.61 16.94
CA GLU A 13 4.88 17.02 16.04
C GLU A 13 4.93 16.25 14.70
N THR A 14 6.13 16.08 14.14
CA THR A 14 6.36 15.33 12.90
C THR A 14 6.03 13.85 13.08
N ALA A 15 6.43 13.23 14.19
CA ALA A 15 6.11 11.84 14.49
C ALA A 15 4.59 11.64 14.62
N SER A 16 3.88 12.54 15.32
CA SER A 16 2.42 12.48 15.42
C SER A 16 1.72 12.65 14.06
N ALA A 17 2.22 13.55 13.21
CA ALA A 17 1.68 13.71 11.86
C ALA A 17 1.93 12.46 10.99
N ALA A 18 3.13 11.88 11.07
CA ALA A 18 3.48 10.65 10.37
C ALA A 18 2.60 9.48 10.81
N ASP A 19 2.32 9.34 12.11
CA ASP A 19 1.45 8.30 12.66
C ASP A 19 0.05 8.34 12.04
N LYS A 20 -0.56 9.53 11.98
CA LYS A 20 -1.87 9.75 11.35
C LYS A 20 -1.86 9.41 9.86
N LEU A 21 -0.80 9.79 9.14
CA LEU A 21 -0.64 9.47 7.72
C LEU A 21 -0.49 7.96 7.50
N SER A 22 0.29 7.28 8.35
CA SER A 22 0.42 5.82 8.33
C SER A 22 -0.92 5.14 8.59
N MET A 23 -1.71 5.58 9.57
CA MET A 23 -3.06 5.05 9.80
C MET A 23 -3.98 5.23 8.58
N ALA A 24 -3.96 6.41 7.95
CA ALA A 24 -4.74 6.67 6.75
C ALA A 24 -4.31 5.77 5.57
N ALA A 25 -2.99 5.60 5.37
CA ALA A 25 -2.44 4.71 4.35
C ALA A 25 -2.82 3.24 4.60
N SER A 26 -2.76 2.78 5.85
CA SER A 26 -3.21 1.42 6.22
C SER A 26 -4.69 1.24 5.92
N SER A 27 -5.54 2.20 6.29
CA SER A 27 -6.98 2.13 6.00
C SER A 27 -7.26 2.10 4.50
N ALA A 28 -6.54 2.91 3.71
CA ALA A 28 -6.69 2.93 2.27
C ALA A 28 -6.24 1.60 1.63
N ALA A 29 -5.14 1.00 2.11
CA ALA A 29 -4.68 -0.30 1.66
C ALA A 29 -5.68 -1.42 2.01
N THR A 30 -6.26 -1.42 3.22
CA THR A 30 -7.32 -2.36 3.61
C THR A 30 -8.55 -2.25 2.72
N GLN A 31 -9.04 -1.03 2.47
CA GLN A 31 -10.16 -0.81 1.53
C GLN A 31 -9.80 -1.24 0.11
N GLY A 32 -8.54 -1.03 -0.30
CA GLY A 32 -8.01 -1.54 -1.56
C GLY A 32 -8.07 -3.07 -1.64
N GLY A 33 -7.69 -3.77 -0.57
CA GLY A 33 -7.80 -5.23 -0.46
C GLY A 33 -9.25 -5.71 -0.60
N GLU A 34 -10.20 -5.11 0.13
CA GLU A 34 -11.63 -5.44 0.03
C GLU A 34 -12.20 -5.21 -1.38
N ALA A 35 -11.75 -4.15 -2.05
CA ALA A 35 -12.12 -3.89 -3.44
C ALA A 35 -11.57 -4.97 -4.38
N MET A 36 -10.32 -5.41 -4.19
CA MET A 36 -9.75 -6.52 -4.96
C MET A 36 -10.52 -7.83 -4.75
N ASP A 37 -10.92 -8.14 -3.52
CA ASP A 37 -11.76 -9.32 -3.21
C ASP A 37 -13.11 -9.29 -3.96
N THR A 38 -13.70 -8.10 -4.10
CA THR A 38 -14.93 -7.92 -4.87
C THR A 38 -14.70 -8.15 -6.37
N VAL A 39 -13.55 -7.71 -6.89
CA VAL A 39 -13.17 -7.96 -8.29
C VAL A 39 -12.92 -9.45 -8.53
N ILE A 40 -12.27 -10.16 -7.60
CA ILE A 40 -12.05 -11.62 -7.69
C ILE A 40 -13.39 -12.35 -7.83
N LYS A 41 -14.37 -12.05 -6.96
CA LYS A 41 -15.72 -12.63 -7.06
C LYS A 41 -16.38 -12.36 -8.41
N THR A 42 -16.20 -11.14 -8.93
CA THR A 42 -16.72 -10.77 -10.25
C THR A 42 -16.04 -11.56 -11.37
N MET A 43 -14.73 -11.81 -11.29
CA MET A 43 -14.02 -12.65 -12.25
C MET A 43 -14.49 -14.10 -12.21
N ASP A 44 -14.76 -14.65 -11.02
CA ASP A 44 -15.32 -16.00 -10.85
C ASP A 44 -16.72 -16.11 -11.47
N ASP A 45 -17.58 -15.13 -11.26
CA ASP A 45 -18.92 -15.07 -11.87
C ASP A 45 -18.85 -14.98 -13.40
N ILE A 46 -17.89 -14.22 -13.94
CA ILE A 46 -17.65 -14.14 -15.39
C ILE A 46 -17.14 -15.48 -15.93
N ALA A 47 -16.23 -16.14 -15.21
CA ALA A 47 -15.71 -17.46 -15.59
C ALA A 47 -16.83 -18.51 -15.65
N HIS A 48 -17.68 -18.55 -14.63
CA HIS A 48 -18.85 -19.44 -14.59
C HIS A 48 -19.83 -19.14 -15.73
N SER A 49 -20.08 -17.85 -16.00
CA SER A 49 -20.94 -17.44 -17.12
C SER A 49 -20.36 -17.86 -18.47
N THR A 50 -19.06 -17.71 -18.66
CA THR A 50 -18.34 -18.09 -19.88
C THR A 50 -18.41 -19.60 -20.12
N GLN A 51 -18.25 -20.41 -19.05
CA GLN A 51 -18.39 -21.87 -19.13
C GLN A 51 -19.80 -22.30 -19.54
N ARG A 52 -20.82 -21.61 -19.01
CA ARG A 52 -22.22 -21.87 -19.35
C ARG A 52 -22.53 -21.52 -20.80
N ILE A 53 -22.00 -20.40 -21.31
CA ILE A 53 -22.11 -20.05 -22.74
C ILE A 53 -21.39 -21.10 -23.60
N GLY A 54 -20.21 -21.59 -23.17
CA GLY A 54 -19.49 -22.67 -23.85
C GLY A 54 -20.34 -23.93 -24.01
N THR A 55 -21.01 -24.35 -22.94
CA THR A 55 -21.93 -25.51 -22.94
C THR A 55 -23.09 -25.31 -23.92
N ILE A 56 -23.70 -24.12 -23.94
CA ILE A 56 -24.79 -23.78 -24.87
C ILE A 56 -24.29 -23.78 -26.32
N THR A 57 -23.08 -23.27 -26.56
CA THR A 57 -22.48 -23.20 -27.90
C THR A 57 -22.20 -24.61 -28.46
N THR A 58 -21.74 -25.53 -27.61
CA THR A 58 -21.62 -26.95 -27.96
C THR A 58 -22.96 -27.56 -28.35
N LEU A 59 -24.02 -27.32 -27.56
CA LEU A 59 -25.36 -27.79 -27.88
C LEU A 59 -25.88 -27.24 -29.23
N ILE A 60 -25.62 -25.96 -29.53
CA ILE A 60 -25.99 -25.36 -30.82
C ILE A 60 -25.26 -26.06 -31.98
N ASN A 61 -23.97 -26.36 -31.82
CA ASN A 61 -23.20 -27.09 -32.83
C ASN A 61 -23.74 -28.51 -33.04
N ASP A 62 -24.15 -29.19 -31.96
CA ASP A 62 -24.77 -30.52 -32.05
C ASP A 62 -26.12 -30.48 -32.76
N ILE A 63 -26.97 -29.48 -32.47
CA ILE A 63 -28.25 -29.25 -33.17
C ILE A 63 -28.01 -28.97 -34.65
N ALA A 64 -27.01 -28.14 -34.99
CA ALA A 64 -26.64 -27.85 -36.37
C ALA A 64 -26.18 -29.12 -37.11
N PHE A 65 -25.40 -29.97 -36.44
CA PHE A 65 -24.97 -31.26 -36.99
C PHE A 65 -26.17 -32.20 -37.24
N GLN A 66 -27.07 -32.34 -36.25
CA GLN A 66 -28.28 -33.15 -36.41
C GLN A 66 -29.17 -32.63 -37.55
N THR A 67 -29.33 -31.31 -37.66
CA THR A 67 -30.11 -30.67 -38.74
C THR A 67 -29.50 -30.94 -40.11
N ASN A 68 -28.16 -30.93 -40.21
CA ASN A 68 -27.44 -31.27 -41.42
C ASN A 68 -27.66 -32.75 -41.83
N ILE A 69 -27.71 -33.68 -40.87
CA ILE A 69 -28.03 -35.10 -41.14
C ILE A 69 -29.49 -35.27 -41.56
N LEU A 70 -30.44 -34.60 -40.90
CA LEU A 70 -31.85 -34.59 -41.29
C LEU A 70 -32.06 -34.06 -42.72
N ALA A 71 -31.39 -32.97 -43.07
CA ALA A 71 -31.44 -32.38 -44.39
C ALA A 71 -30.83 -33.31 -45.47
N LEU A 72 -29.74 -34.02 -45.14
CA LEU A 72 -29.16 -35.02 -46.03
C LEU A 72 -30.14 -36.17 -46.29
N ASN A 73 -30.78 -36.70 -45.25
CA ASN A 73 -31.78 -37.76 -45.39
C ASN A 73 -32.98 -37.30 -46.24
N ALA A 74 -33.45 -36.06 -46.04
CA ALA A 74 -34.52 -35.47 -46.85
C ALA A 74 -34.12 -35.33 -48.32
N ALA A 75 -32.87 -34.94 -48.61
CA ALA A 75 -32.36 -34.86 -49.98
C ALA A 75 -32.31 -36.24 -50.66
N VAL A 76 -31.94 -37.29 -49.92
CA VAL A 76 -31.96 -38.68 -50.41
C VAL A 76 -33.38 -39.15 -50.73
N GLU A 77 -34.34 -38.89 -49.84
CA GLU A 77 -35.73 -39.30 -50.07
C GLU A 77 -36.39 -38.50 -51.22
N ALA A 78 -36.03 -37.21 -51.36
CA ALA A 78 -36.44 -36.39 -52.48
C ALA A 78 -35.90 -36.93 -53.82
N ALA A 79 -34.64 -37.39 -53.86
CA ALA A 79 -34.07 -38.04 -55.04
C ALA A 79 -34.80 -39.35 -55.36
N ARG A 80 -35.22 -40.10 -54.33
CA ARG A 80 -35.98 -41.35 -54.48
C ARG A 80 -37.39 -41.14 -55.05
N ALA A 81 -38.02 -40.01 -54.74
CA ALA A 81 -39.33 -39.62 -55.27
C ALA A 81 -39.29 -39.10 -56.72
N GLY A 82 -38.11 -38.96 -57.34
CA GLY A 82 -37.94 -38.54 -58.72
C GLY A 82 -38.47 -37.13 -59.00
N GLU A 83 -39.26 -36.96 -60.05
CA GLU A 83 -39.81 -35.66 -60.47
C GLU A 83 -40.67 -34.98 -59.38
N GLN A 84 -41.39 -35.77 -58.57
CA GLN A 84 -42.25 -35.25 -57.51
C GLN A 84 -41.44 -34.70 -56.31
N GLY A 85 -40.17 -35.11 -56.17
CA GLY A 85 -39.28 -34.69 -55.09
C GLY A 85 -38.49 -33.41 -55.37
N LYS A 86 -38.54 -32.84 -56.58
CA LYS A 86 -37.69 -31.70 -56.98
C LYS A 86 -37.81 -30.49 -56.04
N GLY A 87 -39.03 -30.13 -55.63
CA GLY A 87 -39.25 -29.04 -54.68
C GLY A 87 -38.67 -29.33 -53.30
N PHE A 88 -38.84 -30.57 -52.81
CA PHE A 88 -38.27 -31.01 -51.53
C PHE A 88 -36.74 -31.04 -51.54
N ALA A 89 -36.13 -31.43 -52.66
CA ALA A 89 -34.67 -31.46 -52.81
C ALA A 89 -34.04 -30.06 -52.65
N VAL A 90 -34.69 -29.02 -53.18
CA VAL A 90 -34.23 -27.63 -53.03
C VAL A 90 -34.30 -27.18 -51.58
N VAL A 91 -35.43 -27.44 -50.90
CA VAL A 91 -35.59 -27.09 -49.48
C VAL A 91 -34.57 -27.84 -48.62
N ALA A 92 -34.35 -29.13 -48.87
CA ALA A 92 -33.34 -29.91 -48.17
C ALA A 92 -31.91 -29.34 -48.36
N GLY A 93 -31.58 -28.87 -49.57
CA GLY A 93 -30.32 -28.18 -49.85
C GLY A 93 -30.16 -26.88 -49.04
N GLU A 94 -31.20 -26.07 -48.96
CA GLU A 94 -31.18 -24.79 -48.21
C GLU A 94 -31.06 -25.03 -46.70
N VAL A 95 -31.82 -25.99 -46.16
CA VAL A 95 -31.71 -26.38 -44.73
C VAL A 95 -30.31 -26.89 -44.41
N ARG A 96 -29.70 -27.68 -45.32
CA ARG A 96 -28.33 -28.16 -45.16
C ARG A 96 -27.31 -27.01 -45.16
N HIS A 97 -27.50 -26.04 -46.06
CA HIS A 97 -26.65 -24.85 -46.12
C HIS A 97 -26.75 -24.03 -44.83
N LEU A 98 -27.96 -23.80 -44.32
CA LEU A 98 -28.20 -23.08 -43.07
C LEU A 98 -27.62 -23.80 -41.85
N ALA A 99 -27.71 -25.13 -41.80
CA ALA A 99 -27.11 -25.95 -40.76
C ALA A 99 -25.58 -25.82 -40.75
N SER A 100 -24.92 -25.89 -41.92
CA SER A 100 -23.47 -25.69 -42.06
C SER A 100 -23.05 -24.29 -41.60
N ARG A 101 -23.79 -23.25 -42.00
CA ARG A 101 -23.54 -21.87 -41.55
C ARG A 101 -23.67 -21.74 -40.03
N SER A 102 -24.66 -22.40 -39.42
CA SER A 102 -24.86 -22.38 -37.96
C SER A 102 -23.72 -23.08 -37.22
N ALA A 103 -23.23 -24.22 -37.72
CA ALA A 103 -22.08 -24.92 -37.14
C ALA A 103 -20.79 -24.09 -37.21
N ASN A 104 -20.56 -23.37 -38.32
CA ASN A 104 -19.42 -22.47 -38.44
C ASN A 104 -19.50 -21.31 -37.45
N ALA A 105 -20.67 -20.66 -37.33
CA ALA A 105 -20.88 -19.59 -36.37
C ALA A 105 -20.70 -20.06 -34.91
N ALA A 106 -21.23 -21.25 -34.57
CA ALA A 106 -21.03 -21.84 -33.25
C ALA A 106 -19.55 -22.10 -32.95
N ASN A 107 -18.77 -22.59 -33.92
CA ASN A 107 -17.33 -22.78 -33.75
C ASN A 107 -16.57 -21.47 -33.56
N ASP A 108 -16.94 -20.41 -34.27
CA ASP A 108 -16.29 -19.10 -34.08
C ASP A 108 -16.64 -18.48 -32.72
N ILE A 109 -17.88 -18.63 -32.26
CA ILE A 109 -18.28 -18.26 -30.89
C ILE A 109 -17.47 -19.05 -29.86
N ARG A 110 -17.28 -20.36 -30.07
CA ARG A 110 -16.47 -21.22 -29.17
C ARG A 110 -15.04 -20.70 -29.03
N LYS A 111 -14.38 -20.32 -30.12
CA LYS A 111 -13.04 -19.72 -30.08
C LYS A 111 -13.00 -18.43 -29.26
N LEU A 112 -14.02 -17.58 -29.40
CA LEU A 112 -14.13 -16.33 -28.62
C LEU A 112 -14.35 -16.60 -27.13
N ILE A 113 -15.11 -17.63 -26.78
CA ILE A 113 -15.32 -18.09 -25.41
C ILE A 113 -14.01 -18.61 -24.81
N ASP A 114 -13.27 -19.46 -25.53
CA ASP A 114 -11.99 -20.02 -25.07
C ASP A 114 -10.95 -18.90 -24.84
N ALA A 115 -10.90 -17.93 -25.75
CA ALA A 115 -10.05 -16.75 -25.62
C ALA A 115 -10.47 -15.87 -24.43
N SER A 116 -11.78 -15.72 -24.19
CA SER A 116 -12.30 -14.96 -23.05
C SER A 116 -12.00 -15.64 -21.73
N ALA A 117 -12.17 -16.96 -21.65
CA ALA A 117 -11.82 -17.75 -20.46
C ALA A 117 -10.35 -17.59 -20.08
N THR A 118 -9.46 -17.64 -21.07
CA THR A 118 -8.01 -17.42 -20.86
C THR A 118 -7.73 -16.02 -20.30
N LYS A 119 -8.41 -14.99 -20.82
CA LYS A 119 -8.25 -13.61 -20.32
C LYS A 119 -8.79 -13.43 -18.90
N VAL A 120 -9.93 -14.04 -18.58
CA VAL A 120 -10.51 -14.00 -17.24
C VAL A 120 -9.58 -14.69 -16.24
N GLN A 121 -9.03 -15.84 -16.58
CA GLN A 121 -8.04 -16.54 -15.75
C GLN A 121 -6.81 -15.66 -15.47
N SER A 122 -6.22 -15.08 -16.52
CA SER A 122 -5.08 -14.17 -16.36
C SER A 122 -5.43 -12.93 -15.53
N GLY A 123 -6.64 -12.37 -15.71
CA GLY A 123 -7.14 -11.26 -14.90
C GLY A 123 -7.28 -11.63 -13.43
N SER A 124 -7.83 -12.80 -13.13
CA SER A 124 -7.96 -13.31 -11.76
C SER A 124 -6.60 -13.44 -11.07
N GLU A 125 -5.60 -13.99 -11.75
CA GLU A 125 -4.23 -14.10 -11.23
C GLU A 125 -3.60 -12.73 -10.92
N GLN A 126 -3.81 -11.75 -11.80
CA GLN A 126 -3.31 -10.38 -11.60
C GLN A 126 -3.98 -9.70 -10.40
N VAL A 127 -5.30 -9.85 -10.26
CA VAL A 127 -6.04 -9.27 -9.13
C VAL A 127 -5.64 -9.94 -7.81
N HIS A 128 -5.45 -11.27 -7.80
CA HIS A 128 -4.91 -11.97 -6.62
C HIS A 128 -3.49 -11.51 -6.25
N ALA A 129 -2.63 -11.21 -7.23
CA ALA A 129 -1.32 -10.63 -6.96
C ALA A 129 -1.43 -9.20 -6.39
N ALA A 130 -2.36 -8.39 -6.92
CA ALA A 130 -2.64 -7.06 -6.41
C ALA A 130 -3.18 -7.10 -4.96
N GLY A 131 -4.08 -8.04 -4.64
CA GLY A 131 -4.58 -8.28 -3.28
C GLY A 131 -3.44 -8.58 -2.29
N ARG A 132 -2.56 -9.53 -2.64
CA ARG A 132 -1.36 -9.83 -1.83
C ARG A 132 -0.45 -8.62 -1.63
N THR A 133 -0.31 -7.79 -2.66
CA THR A 133 0.49 -6.55 -2.56
C THR A 133 -0.14 -5.55 -1.59
N MET A 134 -1.48 -5.48 -1.50
CA MET A 134 -2.16 -4.65 -0.50
C MET A 134 -1.92 -5.18 0.91
N ASP A 135 -1.96 -6.49 1.13
CA ASP A 135 -1.63 -7.10 2.43
C ASP A 135 -0.20 -6.78 2.86
N ASP A 136 0.76 -6.87 1.93
CA ASP A 136 2.15 -6.49 2.17
C ASP A 136 2.29 -5.00 2.53
N ILE A 137 1.54 -4.12 1.86
CA ILE A 137 1.50 -2.69 2.19
C ILE A 137 0.98 -2.48 3.62
N VAL A 138 -0.12 -3.14 4.00
CA VAL A 138 -0.66 -3.06 5.37
C VAL A 138 0.39 -3.48 6.40
N ALA A 139 1.08 -4.60 6.17
CA ALA A 139 2.14 -5.08 7.05
C ALA A 139 3.32 -4.10 7.15
N GLN A 140 3.74 -3.50 6.02
CA GLN A 140 4.81 -2.50 6.01
C GLN A 140 4.40 -1.22 6.75
N VAL A 141 3.17 -0.76 6.57
CA VAL A 141 2.65 0.42 7.27
C VAL A 141 2.58 0.19 8.78
N GLN A 142 2.19 -1.00 9.23
CA GLN A 142 2.24 -1.37 10.65
C GLN A 142 3.67 -1.29 11.23
N ASN A 143 4.68 -1.72 10.46
CA ASN A 143 6.09 -1.58 10.86
C ASN A 143 6.50 -0.10 10.95
N VAL A 144 6.06 0.74 10.01
CA VAL A 144 6.30 2.20 10.05
C VAL A 144 5.66 2.82 11.29
N THR A 145 4.41 2.47 11.61
CA THR A 145 3.73 2.91 12.85
C THR A 145 4.52 2.51 14.11
N LEU A 146 5.07 1.29 14.17
CA LEU A 146 5.91 0.87 15.28
C LEU A 146 7.20 1.70 15.40
N LEU A 147 7.83 2.03 14.28
CA LEU A 147 9.02 2.89 14.26
C LEU A 147 8.69 4.31 14.73
N ILE A 148 7.56 4.86 14.31
CA ILE A 148 7.09 6.18 14.73
C ILE A 148 6.80 6.20 16.24
N ALA A 149 6.21 5.13 16.79
CA ALA A 149 6.01 4.99 18.22
C ALA A 149 7.34 5.00 19.00
N ARG A 150 8.37 4.31 18.49
CA ARG A 150 9.73 4.34 19.07
C ARG A 150 10.37 5.72 18.98
N ILE A 151 10.21 6.43 17.86
CA ILE A 151 10.70 7.81 17.70
C ILE A 151 10.01 8.74 18.71
N SER A 152 8.70 8.61 18.87
CA SER A 152 7.92 9.40 19.83
C SER A 152 8.40 9.17 21.26
N GLN A 153 8.64 7.91 21.64
CA GLN A 153 9.21 7.56 22.94
C GLN A 153 10.61 8.17 23.14
N SER A 154 11.51 7.99 22.17
CA SER A 154 12.87 8.53 22.26
C SER A 154 12.88 10.07 22.32
N THR A 155 11.96 10.72 21.60
CA THR A 155 11.78 12.18 21.63
C THR A 155 11.30 12.66 23.01
N GLN A 156 10.44 11.88 23.67
CA GLN A 156 10.01 12.17 25.04
C GLN A 156 11.19 12.05 26.02
N GLU A 157 11.99 10.99 25.93
CA GLU A 157 13.19 10.81 26.76
C GLU A 157 14.22 11.95 26.53
N GLN A 158 14.39 12.40 25.28
CA GLN A 158 15.23 13.55 24.95
C GLN A 158 14.71 14.85 25.58
N THR A 159 13.38 15.04 25.61
CA THR A 159 12.75 16.21 26.25
C THR A 159 13.07 16.24 27.75
N ASP A 160 12.94 15.11 28.44
CA ASP A 160 13.24 14.98 29.86
C ASP A 160 14.74 15.17 30.16
N GLY A 161 15.60 14.63 29.29
CA GLY A 161 17.05 14.83 29.33
C GLY A 161 17.45 16.29 29.15
N LEU A 162 16.85 16.99 28.20
CA LEU A 162 17.09 18.43 27.96
C LEU A 162 16.63 19.29 29.14
N SER A 163 15.51 18.95 29.77
CA SER A 163 15.04 19.64 30.99
C SER A 163 16.05 19.49 32.13
N SER A 164 16.62 18.29 32.30
CA SER A 164 17.65 18.03 33.31
C SER A 164 18.98 18.74 33.01
N LEU A 165 19.40 18.74 31.73
CA LEU A 165 20.58 19.49 31.27
C LEU A 165 20.41 21.00 31.52
N THR A 166 19.23 21.53 31.21
CA THR A 166 18.93 22.96 31.40
C THR A 166 19.08 23.35 32.86
N ARG A 167 18.56 22.53 33.79
CA ARG A 167 18.74 22.73 35.24
C ARG A 167 20.20 22.66 35.67
N ALA A 168 20.98 21.71 35.14
CA ALA A 168 22.39 21.58 35.48
C ALA A 168 23.23 22.78 35.00
N VAL A 169 22.93 23.31 33.81
CA VAL A 169 23.59 24.50 33.27
C VAL A 169 23.24 25.75 34.08
N ASP A 170 22.00 25.88 34.53
CA ASP A 170 21.59 27.00 35.40
C ASP A 170 22.33 26.97 36.74
N GLU A 171 22.49 25.78 37.34
CA GLU A 171 23.29 25.63 38.57
C GLU A 171 24.78 25.91 38.34
N LEU A 172 25.36 25.46 37.22
CA LEU A 172 26.74 25.81 36.85
C LEU A 172 26.91 27.31 36.65
N ASN A 173 25.92 27.99 36.06
CA ASN A 173 25.94 29.45 35.92
C ASN A 173 25.94 30.13 37.31
N ARG A 174 25.11 29.64 38.24
CA ARG A 174 25.09 30.12 39.63
C ARG A 174 26.42 29.92 40.36
N ILE A 175 27.05 28.75 40.21
CA ILE A 175 28.38 28.46 40.77
C ILE A 175 29.44 29.37 40.14
N THR A 176 29.38 29.58 38.83
CA THR A 176 30.33 30.46 38.11
C THR A 176 30.22 31.90 38.60
N GLN A 177 29.01 32.42 38.78
CA GLN A 177 28.77 33.76 39.34
C GLN A 177 29.28 33.86 40.79
N LYS A 178 29.03 32.83 41.61
CA LYS A 178 29.56 32.76 42.98
C LYS A 178 31.08 32.75 43.01
N ASN A 179 31.72 31.99 42.12
CA ASN A 179 33.17 31.95 42.01
C ASN A 179 33.74 33.30 41.59
N ALA A 180 33.10 34.00 40.66
CA ALA A 180 33.50 35.36 40.28
C ALA A 180 33.43 36.32 41.48
N ALA A 181 32.34 36.29 42.25
CA ALA A 181 32.20 37.09 43.47
C ALA A 181 33.25 36.76 44.54
N LEU A 182 33.54 35.46 44.75
CA LEU A 182 34.57 35.01 45.69
C LEU A 182 35.98 35.44 45.26
N VAL A 183 36.26 35.45 43.96
CA VAL A 183 37.53 35.95 43.42
C VAL A 183 37.66 37.45 43.65
N GLU A 184 36.59 38.21 43.44
CA GLU A 184 36.55 39.66 43.71
C GLU A 184 36.77 39.96 45.20
N GLU A 185 36.08 39.24 46.09
CA GLU A 185 36.29 39.31 47.54
C GLU A 185 37.73 38.96 47.93
N SER A 186 38.29 37.88 47.36
CA SER A 186 39.67 37.44 47.63
C SER A 186 40.71 38.45 47.17
N ALA A 187 40.46 39.13 46.04
CA ALA A 187 41.32 40.21 45.55
C ALA A 187 41.30 41.41 46.50
N GLN A 188 40.12 41.79 47.03
CA GLN A 188 39.98 42.84 48.03
C GLN A 188 40.71 42.49 49.34
N VAL A 189 40.55 41.25 49.84
CA VAL A 189 41.26 40.77 51.03
C VAL A 189 42.77 40.79 50.80
N SER A 190 43.24 40.33 49.65
CA SER A 190 44.68 40.34 49.30
C SER A 190 45.24 41.76 49.25
N ALA A 191 44.50 42.71 48.68
CA ALA A 191 44.87 44.13 48.68
C ALA A 191 44.94 44.71 50.10
N MET A 192 43.97 44.37 50.97
CA MET A 192 43.96 44.78 52.37
C MET A 192 45.17 44.20 53.13
N VAL A 193 45.49 42.92 52.93
CA VAL A 193 46.64 42.27 53.57
C VAL A 193 47.95 42.90 53.10
N LYS A 194 48.11 43.15 51.79
CA LYS A 194 49.28 43.85 51.23
C LYS A 194 49.45 45.24 51.85
N HIS A 195 48.37 46.00 51.97
CA HIS A 195 48.39 47.32 52.59
C HIS A 195 48.81 47.26 54.08
N ARG A 196 48.30 46.29 54.84
CA ARG A 196 48.70 46.09 56.24
C ARG A 196 50.17 45.69 56.39
N ALA A 197 50.67 44.82 55.51
CA ALA A 197 52.07 44.42 55.50
C ALA A 197 53.00 45.60 55.22
N SER A 198 52.67 46.44 54.21
CA SER A 198 53.42 47.68 53.91
C SER A 198 53.47 48.61 55.11
N ARG A 199 52.34 48.82 55.81
CA ARG A 199 52.30 49.67 57.02
C ARG A 199 53.16 49.13 58.16
N LEU A 200 53.30 47.81 58.30
CA LEU A 200 54.17 47.21 59.30
C LEU A 200 55.64 47.39 58.93
N GLU A 201 55.99 47.26 57.65
CA GLU A 201 57.34 47.52 57.14
C GLU A 201 57.76 48.99 57.36
N ASP A 202 56.87 49.93 57.05
CA ASP A 202 57.06 51.36 57.31
C ASP A 202 57.27 51.63 58.82
N ALA A 203 56.51 50.97 59.69
CA ALA A 203 56.65 51.14 61.13
C ALA A 203 57.99 50.62 61.67
N VAL A 204 58.48 49.50 61.13
CA VAL A 204 59.79 48.93 61.52
C VAL A 204 60.95 49.79 61.02
N THR A 205 60.83 50.41 59.84
CA THR A 205 61.87 51.30 59.30
C THR A 205 61.95 52.65 60.04
N VAL A 206 60.86 53.14 60.64
CA VAL A 206 60.87 54.34 61.50
C VAL A 206 61.44 54.08 62.90
N LEU A 207 61.46 52.82 63.35
CA LEU A 207 61.95 52.41 64.67
C LEU A 207 63.45 52.02 64.69
N HIS A 208 64.12 52.02 63.53
CA HIS A 208 65.58 51.90 63.38
C HIS A 208 66.18 53.25 63.00
#